data_AF-A0A2I0JJQ1-F1
#
_entry.id   AF-A0A2I0JJQ1-F1
#
_cell.length_a   1.000
_cell.length_b   1.000
_cell.length_c   1.000
_cell.angle_alpha   90.00
_cell.angle_beta   90.00
_cell.angle_gamma   90.00
#
_symmetry.space_group_name_H-M   'P 1'
#
loop_
_entity.id
_entity.type
_entity.pdbx_description
1 polymer ?
#
loop_
_entity_poly.entity_id
_entity_poly.type
_entity_poly.pdbx_seq_one_letter_code
_entity_poly.pdbx_strand_id
1 'polypeptide(L)'
;MRGWDQDQLRPLAFGSPYYRSLLEGRGILFADQQFTGSEETGSWVRAKLEDERAPESSRMKVMKRSSTSRTKMHQKERRSSRKLEEVDC
;
A
#
# COMPACT_ATOMS: atom_id res chain seq x y z
N MET A 1 -0.69 -11.50 35.07
CA MET A 1 0.02 -11.24 33.80
C MET A 1 -0.86 -11.73 32.66
N ARG A 2 -1.42 -10.82 31.84
CA ARG A 2 -2.15 -11.19 30.62
C ARG A 2 -1.13 -11.31 29.49
N GLY A 3 -0.84 -12.54 29.08
CA GLY A 3 -0.08 -12.81 27.87
C GLY A 3 -0.92 -12.36 26.68
N TRP A 4 -0.36 -11.49 25.85
CA TRP A 4 -0.92 -11.16 24.56
C TRP A 4 -0.71 -12.39 23.68
N ASP A 5 -1.71 -13.25 23.60
CA ASP A 5 -1.75 -14.36 22.67
C ASP A 5 -1.96 -13.77 21.27
N GLN A 6 -0.84 -13.40 20.64
CA GLN A 6 -0.78 -12.70 19.35
C GLN A 6 -0.99 -13.67 18.16
N ASP A 7 -1.23 -14.96 18.44
CA ASP A 7 -1.27 -16.04 17.45
C ASP A 7 -2.69 -16.55 17.12
N GLN A 8 -3.72 -16.18 17.89
CA GLN A 8 -5.11 -16.61 17.62
C GLN A 8 -5.84 -15.78 16.55
N LEU A 9 -5.32 -14.61 16.21
CA LEU A 9 -5.70 -13.90 15.01
C LEU A 9 -4.49 -13.96 14.09
N ARG A 10 -4.41 -15.02 13.25
CA ARG A 10 -3.70 -14.92 11.97
C ARG A 10 -3.94 -13.50 11.47
N PRO A 11 -2.91 -12.66 11.29
CA PRO A 11 -3.10 -11.25 10.99
C PRO A 11 -4.14 -11.22 9.88
N LEU A 12 -5.34 -10.67 10.16
CA LEU A 12 -6.40 -10.54 9.16
C LEU A 12 -5.69 -9.95 7.95
N ALA A 13 -5.46 -10.78 6.92
CA ALA A 13 -4.40 -10.52 5.97
C ALA A 13 -4.64 -9.12 5.41
N PHE A 14 -3.73 -8.20 5.71
CA PHE A 14 -3.93 -6.79 5.41
C PHE A 14 -4.26 -6.67 3.92
N GLY A 15 -5.47 -6.19 3.59
CA GLY A 15 -5.94 -6.05 2.21
C GLY A 15 -6.93 -7.13 1.73
N SER A 16 -6.98 -8.33 2.31
CA SER A 16 -7.83 -9.43 1.83
C SER A 16 -9.32 -9.07 1.74
N PRO A 17 -9.94 -8.48 2.78
CA PRO A 17 -11.34 -8.05 2.71
C PRO A 17 -11.57 -6.95 1.67
N TYR A 18 -10.56 -6.10 1.41
CA TYR A 18 -10.63 -5.04 0.40
C TYR A 18 -10.66 -5.65 -1.01
N TYR A 19 -9.72 -6.55 -1.35
CA TYR A 19 -9.70 -7.20 -2.67
C TYR A 19 -10.93 -8.07 -2.92
N ARG A 20 -11.47 -8.74 -1.88
CA ARG A 20 -12.74 -9.46 -2.00
C ARG A 20 -13.90 -8.50 -2.31
N SER A 21 -13.98 -7.38 -1.59
CA SER A 21 -15.04 -6.38 -1.80
C SER A 21 -15.01 -5.79 -3.22
N LEU A 22 -13.82 -5.60 -3.81
CA LEU A 22 -13.69 -5.15 -5.20
C LEU A 22 -14.30 -6.14 -6.19
N LEU A 23 -14.05 -7.44 -6.00
CA LEU A 23 -14.60 -8.50 -6.86
C LEU A 23 -16.13 -8.63 -6.73
N GLU A 24 -16.69 -8.19 -5.60
CA GLU A 24 -18.13 -8.18 -5.34
C GLU A 24 -18.81 -6.87 -5.77
N GLY A 25 -18.08 -5.94 -6.41
CA GLY A 25 -18.63 -4.65 -6.84
C GLY A 25 -18.84 -3.64 -5.70
N ARG A 26 -18.13 -3.84 -4.58
CA ARG A 26 -18.22 -3.01 -3.36
C ARG A 26 -16.94 -2.20 -3.12
N GLY A 27 -16.36 -1.64 -4.17
CA GLY A 27 -15.27 -0.67 -4.05
C GLY A 27 -15.71 0.57 -3.25
N ILE A 28 -14.82 1.10 -2.41
CA ILE A 28 -15.12 2.28 -1.57
C ILE A 28 -15.09 3.54 -2.42
N LEU A 29 -14.11 3.65 -3.32
CA LEU A 29 -13.98 4.74 -4.28
C LEU A 29 -14.31 4.25 -5.70
N PHE A 30 -14.77 5.16 -6.55
CA PHE A 30 -14.91 4.89 -7.99
C PHE A 30 -13.61 4.35 -8.60
N ALA A 31 -12.47 4.96 -8.23
CA ALA A 31 -11.15 4.56 -8.71
C ALA A 31 -10.79 3.12 -8.30
N ASP A 32 -11.25 2.65 -7.13
CA ASP A 32 -11.01 1.28 -6.70
C ASP A 32 -11.72 0.29 -7.62
N GLN A 33 -12.97 0.59 -7.97
CA GLN A 33 -13.78 -0.31 -8.79
C GLN A 33 -13.24 -0.44 -10.23
N GLN A 34 -12.48 0.55 -10.71
CA GLN A 34 -11.81 0.49 -12.01
C GLN A 34 -10.77 -0.65 -12.07
N PHE A 35 -10.25 -1.13 -10.94
CA PHE A 35 -9.33 -2.28 -10.92
C PHE A 35 -9.99 -3.59 -11.33
N THR A 36 -11.32 -3.69 -11.38
CA THR A 36 -12.02 -4.89 -11.86
C THR A 36 -12.79 -4.62 -13.15
N GLY A 37 -12.64 -3.43 -13.73
CA GLY A 37 -13.34 -3.02 -14.95
C GLY A 37 -12.77 -3.62 -16.23
N SER A 38 -11.51 -4.07 -16.21
CA SER A 38 -10.88 -4.79 -17.33
C SER A 38 -10.37 -6.16 -16.90
N GLU A 39 -10.21 -7.06 -17.87
CA GLU A 39 -9.67 -8.41 -17.63
C GLU A 39 -8.24 -8.35 -17.08
N GLU A 40 -7.41 -7.46 -17.63
CA GLU A 40 -6.02 -7.27 -17.20
C GLU A 40 -5.97 -6.87 -15.73
N THR A 41 -6.58 -5.75 -15.33
CA THR A 41 -6.54 -5.26 -13.95
C THR A 41 -7.24 -6.20 -12.97
N GLY A 42 -8.33 -6.84 -13.41
CA GLY A 42 -9.06 -7.83 -12.62
C GLY A 42 -8.24 -9.08 -12.31
N SER A 43 -7.37 -9.51 -13.22
CA SER A 43 -6.46 -10.65 -12.99
C SER A 43 -5.47 -10.37 -11.86
N TRP A 44 -4.95 -9.14 -11.75
CA TRP A 44 -4.06 -8.72 -10.67
C TRP A 44 -4.76 -8.71 -9.30
N VAL A 45 -6.03 -8.30 -9.25
CA VAL A 45 -6.83 -8.31 -8.00
C VAL A 45 -7.02 -9.73 -7.49
N ARG A 46 -7.29 -10.70 -8.37
CA ARG A 46 -7.43 -12.12 -8.02
C ARG A 46 -6.11 -12.73 -7.59
N ALA A 47 -5.05 -12.50 -8.37
CA ALA A 47 -3.70 -12.95 -8.03
C ALA A 47 -3.26 -12.40 -6.67
N LYS A 48 -3.60 -11.15 -6.36
CA LYS A 48 -3.26 -10.56 -5.07
C LYS A 48 -4.00 -11.20 -3.91
N LEU A 49 -5.29 -11.53 -4.08
CA LEU A 49 -6.07 -12.26 -3.07
C LEU A 49 -5.51 -13.68 -2.83
N GLU A 50 -5.06 -14.35 -3.88
CA GLU A 50 -4.41 -15.67 -3.79
C GLU A 50 -3.03 -15.60 -3.12
N ASP A 51 -2.25 -14.57 -3.45
CA ASP A 51 -0.94 -14.27 -2.87
C ASP A 51 -1.00 -14.02 -1.36
N GLU A 52 -2.08 -13.41 -0.84
CA GLU A 52 -2.27 -13.24 0.60
C GLU A 52 -2.49 -14.56 1.35
N ARG A 53 -2.91 -15.61 0.64
CA ARG A 53 -3.06 -16.96 1.19
C ARG A 53 -1.76 -17.77 1.10
N ALA A 54 -0.79 -17.33 0.30
CA ALA A 54 0.50 -17.98 0.17
C ALA A 54 1.35 -17.79 1.44
N PRO A 55 2.27 -18.73 1.74
CA PRO A 55 3.28 -18.52 2.76
C PRO A 55 4.07 -17.22 2.52
N GLU A 56 4.45 -16.51 3.59
CA GLU A 56 5.13 -15.21 3.49
C GLU A 56 6.38 -15.25 2.62
N SER A 57 7.12 -16.37 2.65
CA SER A 57 8.31 -16.62 1.81
C SER A 57 8.03 -16.55 0.30
N SER A 58 6.80 -16.78 -0.10
CA SER A 58 6.36 -16.86 -1.50
C SER A 58 5.49 -15.68 -1.91
N ARG A 59 5.23 -14.74 -0.98
CA ARG A 59 4.35 -13.60 -1.22
C ARG A 59 5.00 -12.57 -2.15
N MET A 60 4.27 -12.11 -3.16
CA MET A 60 4.72 -11.12 -4.12
C MET A 60 5.02 -9.79 -3.42
N LYS A 61 6.26 -9.30 -3.59
CA LYS A 61 6.69 -8.00 -3.07
C LYS A 61 6.00 -6.87 -3.85
N VAL A 62 4.99 -6.26 -3.25
CA VAL A 62 4.28 -5.09 -3.81
C VAL A 62 4.52 -3.86 -2.94
N MET A 63 5.57 -3.12 -3.26
CA MET A 63 5.90 -1.76 -2.79
C MET A 63 7.19 -1.39 -3.55
N LYS A 64 7.44 -0.21 -4.13
CA LYS A 64 7.31 1.13 -3.55
C LYS A 64 7.53 2.16 -4.66
N ARG A 65 6.80 3.27 -4.60
CA ARG A 65 7.14 4.49 -5.35
C ARG A 65 8.37 5.15 -4.72
N SER A 66 9.43 5.27 -5.50
CA SER A 66 10.52 6.23 -5.30
C SER A 66 10.46 7.21 -6.46
N SER A 67 9.90 8.40 -6.24
CA SER A 67 9.74 9.38 -7.31
C SER A 67 11.06 10.07 -7.64
N THR A 68 11.43 9.93 -8.92
CA THR A 68 11.89 10.98 -9.83
C THR A 68 13.05 11.85 -9.33
N SER A 69 14.25 11.45 -9.77
CA SER A 69 15.48 12.23 -9.92
C SER A 69 15.60 13.53 -9.11
N ARG A 70 16.38 13.48 -8.02
CA ARG A 70 17.23 14.63 -7.68
C ARG A 70 18.53 14.48 -8.45
N THR A 71 18.66 15.19 -9.57
CA THR A 71 19.94 15.37 -10.23
C THR A 71 20.84 16.19 -9.32
N LYS A 72 22.04 15.68 -9.09
CA LYS A 72 23.06 16.32 -8.24
C LYS A 72 23.45 17.63 -8.90
N MET A 73 23.00 18.77 -8.39
CA MET A 73 23.74 20.03 -8.36
C MET A 73 23.15 20.86 -7.20
N HIS A 74 23.81 20.82 -6.04
CA HIS A 74 23.46 21.52 -4.78
C HIS A 74 22.26 20.98 -3.95
N GLN A 75 22.39 19.78 -3.36
CA GLN A 75 21.47 19.33 -2.33
C GLN A 75 21.92 19.84 -0.94
N LYS A 76 21.25 20.87 -0.40
CA LYS A 76 21.34 21.24 1.02
C LYS A 76 20.39 20.37 1.82
N GLU A 77 20.91 19.64 2.81
CA GLU A 77 20.08 18.89 3.75
C GLU A 77 19.23 19.87 4.58
N ARG A 78 17.90 19.67 4.60
CA ARG A 78 17.01 20.55 5.37
C ARG A 78 17.13 20.19 6.85
N ARG A 79 17.59 21.14 7.68
CA ARG A 79 17.58 21.01 9.15
C ARG A 79 16.15 20.92 9.74
N SER A 80 15.13 21.31 8.98
CA SER A 80 13.72 21.13 9.36
C SER A 80 12.82 21.02 8.13
N SER A 81 11.86 20.10 8.19
CA SER A 81 10.80 19.93 7.18
C SER A 81 9.77 21.07 7.20
N ARG A 82 9.74 21.91 8.24
CA ARG A 82 8.81 23.03 8.44
C ARG A 82 9.55 24.37 8.66
N LYS A 83 10.37 24.84 7.72
CA LYS A 83 10.86 26.23 7.76
C LYS A 83 10.54 26.96 6.48
N LEU A 84 9.51 27.81 6.55
CA LEU A 84 9.47 29.10 5.89
C LEU A 84 9.94 30.08 6.97
N GLU A 85 11.15 30.60 6.86
CA GLU A 85 11.51 31.82 7.58
C GLU A 85 11.83 32.85 6.52
N GLU A 86 10.89 33.75 6.32
CA GLU A 86 11.14 35.10 5.83
C GLU A 86 10.59 35.98 6.95
N VAL A 87 11.50 36.59 7.72
CA VAL A 87 11.17 37.64 8.69
C VAL A 87 12.19 38.74 8.43
N ASP A 88 11.87 39.61 7.47
CA ASP A 88 12.50 40.91 7.35
C ASP A 88 11.63 41.91 8.13
N CYS A 89 12.27 42.66 9.04
CA CYS A 89 11.71 43.89 9.59
C CYS A 89 12.10 45.06 8.68
#